data_AF-A0A0J8AB29-F1
#
_entry.id   AF-A0A0J8AB29-F1
#
_cell.length_a   1.000
_cell.length_b   1.000
_cell.length_c   1.000
_cell.angle_alpha   90.00
_cell.angle_beta   90.00
_cell.angle_gamma   90.00
#
_symmetry.space_group_name_H-M   'P 1'
#
loop_
_entity.id
_entity.type
_entity.pdbx_description
1 polymer ?
#
loop_
_entity_poly.entity_id
_entity_poly.type
_entity_poly.pdbx_seq_one_letter_code
_entity_poly.pdbx_strand_id
1 'polypeptide(L)'
;MVGSECIKRFEITGVDEQGQRLDADATGKLVDRHRRGLVEDARKQRVMTALLKLGQEVDDFDAWDFIDFVDDKGAFTPNQVAMIFWRMGSAGVNYRPADWKVRMRRDSDWRQLRTMKPAAFKRVIAALTPAQRRRVAEIEANFSENGQRWR
;
A
#
# COMPACT_ATOMS: atom_id res chain seq x y z
N MET A 1 11.45 -41.05 -15.48
CA MET A 1 11.54 -39.92 -14.53
C MET A 1 12.53 -38.94 -15.11
N VAL A 2 12.04 -37.83 -15.69
CA VAL A 2 12.90 -36.74 -16.14
C VAL A 2 12.58 -35.56 -15.22
N GLY A 3 13.55 -35.24 -14.36
CA GLY A 3 13.52 -34.05 -13.54
C GLY A 3 13.66 -32.82 -14.43
N SER A 4 12.83 -31.81 -14.16
CA SER A 4 12.93 -30.52 -14.82
C SER A 4 12.50 -29.45 -13.82
N GLU A 5 13.34 -29.22 -12.82
CA GLU A 5 13.33 -27.96 -12.07
C GLU A 5 14.08 -26.91 -12.89
N CYS A 6 13.33 -26.05 -13.57
CA CYS A 6 13.83 -24.77 -14.07
C CYS A 6 13.09 -23.66 -13.31
N ILE A 7 13.54 -23.35 -12.09
CA ILE A 7 13.11 -22.16 -11.37
C ILE A 7 13.86 -20.98 -11.98
N LYS A 8 13.16 -20.17 -12.78
CA LYS A 8 13.65 -18.87 -13.21
C LYS A 8 13.90 -18.01 -11.98
N ARG A 9 15.19 -17.80 -11.66
CA ARG A 9 15.67 -16.78 -10.72
C ARG A 9 15.22 -15.41 -11.22
N PHE A 10 14.17 -14.86 -10.61
CA PHE A 10 13.96 -13.41 -10.64
C PHE A 10 14.83 -12.82 -9.55
N GLU A 11 16.08 -12.55 -9.90
CA GLU A 11 16.98 -11.72 -9.11
C GLU A 11 16.44 -10.29 -9.14
N ILE A 12 15.57 -9.94 -8.20
CA ILE A 12 15.31 -8.54 -7.88
C ILE A 12 16.49 -8.08 -7.03
N THR A 13 17.62 -7.85 -7.70
CA THR A 13 18.77 -7.21 -7.10
C THR A 13 18.60 -5.72 -7.29
N GLY A 14 17.91 -5.07 -6.36
CA GLY A 14 18.09 -3.65 -6.14
C GLY A 14 19.43 -3.46 -5.44
N VAL A 15 20.48 -3.19 -6.21
CA VAL A 15 21.74 -2.66 -5.69
C VAL A 15 21.57 -1.16 -5.51
N ASP A 16 22.05 -0.63 -4.38
CA ASP A 16 22.30 0.80 -4.23
C ASP A 16 23.52 1.23 -5.06
N GLU A 17 23.79 2.53 -5.11
CA GLU A 17 24.94 3.11 -5.84
C GLU A 17 26.31 2.67 -5.25
N GLN A 18 26.31 1.87 -4.18
CA GLN A 18 27.50 1.36 -3.47
C GLN A 18 27.65 -0.16 -3.59
N GLY A 19 26.77 -0.84 -4.35
CA GLY A 19 26.85 -2.27 -4.62
C GLY A 19 26.46 -3.16 -3.44
N GLN A 20 25.80 -2.63 -2.40
CA GLN A 20 25.32 -3.46 -1.30
C GLN A 20 23.96 -4.08 -1.63
N ARG A 21 23.83 -5.38 -1.34
CA ARG A 21 22.56 -6.11 -1.43
C ARG A 21 21.66 -5.63 -0.30
N LEU A 22 20.52 -5.02 -0.66
CA LEU A 22 19.41 -4.80 0.27
C LEU A 22 19.05 -6.14 0.95
N ASP A 23 18.91 -6.10 2.27
CA ASP A 23 18.78 -7.24 3.19
C ASP A 23 18.08 -8.46 2.56
N ALA A 24 18.90 -9.45 2.20
CA ALA A 24 18.47 -10.66 1.49
C ALA A 24 17.67 -11.60 2.40
N ASP A 25 17.75 -11.45 3.72
CA ASP A 25 17.08 -12.33 4.70
C ASP A 25 15.60 -11.98 4.85
N ALA A 26 15.27 -10.70 5.00
CA ALA A 26 13.89 -10.22 5.02
C ALA A 26 13.19 -10.45 3.67
N THR A 27 13.92 -10.26 2.57
CA THR A 27 13.42 -10.50 1.21
C THR A 27 13.25 -12.00 0.92
N GLY A 28 14.15 -12.85 1.42
CA GLY A 28 14.11 -14.30 1.24
C GLY A 28 12.89 -14.96 1.89
N LYS A 29 12.56 -14.59 3.13
CA LYS A 29 11.37 -15.11 3.84
C LYS A 29 10.05 -14.70 3.17
N LEU A 30 10.02 -13.54 2.53
CA LEU A 30 8.88 -13.04 1.77
C LEU A 30 8.61 -13.89 0.51
N VAL A 31 9.66 -14.30 -0.19
CA VAL A 31 9.58 -15.08 -1.43
C VAL A 31 9.05 -16.51 -1.17
N ASP A 32 9.46 -17.13 -0.05
CA ASP A 32 8.96 -18.47 0.30
C ASP A 32 7.47 -18.48 0.70
N ARG A 33 6.97 -17.43 1.34
CA ARG A 33 5.54 -17.34 1.74
C ARG A 33 4.61 -17.01 0.56
N HIS A 34 5.06 -16.24 -0.43
CA HIS A 34 4.21 -15.70 -1.51
C HIS A 34 4.23 -16.48 -2.84
N ARG A 35 4.88 -17.65 -2.88
CA ARG A 35 5.08 -18.50 -4.08
C ARG A 35 3.82 -19.05 -4.79
N ARG A 36 2.61 -18.57 -4.48
CA ARG A 36 1.32 -19.15 -4.93
C ARG A 36 0.46 -18.28 -5.89
N GLY A 37 0.91 -17.15 -6.48
CA GLY A 37 -0.04 -16.27 -7.23
C GLY A 37 0.50 -15.31 -8.31
N LEU A 38 1.28 -15.79 -9.28
CA LEU A 38 2.17 -15.02 -10.19
C LEU A 38 1.66 -13.87 -11.09
N VAL A 39 0.41 -13.38 -10.98
CA VAL A 39 -0.06 -12.20 -11.77
C VAL A 39 -0.69 -11.08 -10.92
N GLU A 40 -1.38 -11.38 -9.80
CA GLU A 40 -1.62 -10.37 -8.74
C GLU A 40 -0.30 -9.99 -8.02
N ASP A 41 0.77 -10.76 -8.26
CA ASP A 41 2.03 -10.68 -7.55
C ASP A 41 2.80 -9.38 -7.77
N ALA A 42 2.87 -8.79 -8.96
CA ALA A 42 3.74 -7.62 -9.16
C ALA A 42 3.29 -6.38 -8.37
N ARG A 43 1.98 -6.13 -8.31
CA ARG A 43 1.41 -5.04 -7.51
C ARG A 43 1.58 -5.35 -6.02
N LYS A 44 1.18 -6.54 -5.59
CA LYS A 44 1.26 -6.98 -4.19
C LYS A 44 2.70 -6.92 -3.68
N GLN A 45 3.64 -7.38 -4.49
CA GLN A 45 5.07 -7.34 -4.24
C GLN A 45 5.58 -5.91 -4.10
N ARG A 46 5.20 -4.98 -4.99
CA ARG A 46 5.59 -3.56 -4.83
C ARG A 46 5.09 -2.97 -3.50
N VAL A 47 3.87 -3.29 -3.08
CA VAL A 47 3.34 -2.87 -1.78
C VAL A 47 4.13 -3.48 -0.62
N MET A 48 4.38 -4.79 -0.65
CA MET A 48 5.13 -5.50 0.39
C MET A 48 6.57 -4.99 0.50
N THR A 49 7.26 -4.85 -0.62
CA THR A 49 8.62 -4.30 -0.66
C THR A 49 8.64 -2.89 -0.08
N ALA A 50 7.65 -2.04 -0.40
CA ALA A 50 7.57 -0.70 0.16
C ALA A 50 7.31 -0.72 1.68
N LEU A 51 6.46 -1.62 2.19
CA LEU A 51 6.22 -1.79 3.63
C LEU A 51 7.47 -2.26 4.37
N LEU A 52 8.17 -3.27 3.83
CA LEU A 52 9.40 -3.78 4.43
C LEU A 52 10.50 -2.73 4.46
N LYS A 53 10.70 -2.00 3.34
CA LYS A 53 11.62 -0.86 3.30
C LYS A 53 11.25 0.18 4.35
N LEU A 54 9.97 0.50 4.50
CA LEU A 54 9.54 1.43 5.53
C LEU A 54 9.85 0.94 6.95
N GLY A 55 9.69 -0.36 7.24
CA GLY A 55 10.05 -0.94 8.53
C GLY A 55 11.57 -1.01 8.79
N GLN A 56 12.39 -0.94 7.74
CA GLN A 56 13.85 -0.81 7.88
C GLN A 56 14.27 0.64 8.18
N GLU A 57 13.55 1.62 7.62
CA GLU A 57 13.87 3.05 7.78
C GLU A 57 13.22 3.71 9.01
N VAL A 58 12.22 3.05 9.61
CA VAL A 58 11.41 3.61 10.70
C VAL A 58 11.26 2.59 11.83
N ASP A 59 12.04 2.77 12.90
CA ASP A 59 12.15 1.82 14.02
C ASP A 59 10.81 1.46 14.68
N ASP A 60 9.85 2.40 14.74
CA ASP A 60 8.53 2.19 15.35
C ASP A 60 7.46 1.73 14.34
N PHE A 61 7.86 1.23 13.17
CA PHE A 61 6.96 0.72 12.14
C PHE A 61 7.06 -0.80 11.98
N ASP A 62 6.09 -1.53 12.52
CA ASP A 62 5.98 -2.96 12.26
C ASP A 62 5.31 -3.22 10.91
N ALA A 63 6.12 -3.53 9.89
CA ALA A 63 5.63 -3.84 8.55
C ALA A 63 4.75 -5.10 8.50
N TRP A 64 4.98 -6.08 9.40
CA TRP A 64 4.27 -7.35 9.37
C TRP A 64 2.81 -7.21 9.75
N ASP A 65 2.49 -6.37 10.73
CA ASP A 65 1.11 -6.04 11.10
C ASP A 65 0.28 -5.56 9.90
N PHE A 66 0.88 -4.74 9.02
CA PHE A 66 0.20 -4.23 7.83
C PHE A 66 0.11 -5.28 6.72
N ILE A 67 1.14 -6.11 6.56
CA ILE A 67 1.16 -7.20 5.59
C ILE A 67 0.08 -8.22 5.94
N ASP A 68 0.03 -8.67 7.19
CA ASP A 68 -0.95 -9.65 7.66
C ASP A 68 -2.37 -9.08 7.58
N PHE A 69 -2.56 -7.80 7.96
CA PHE A 69 -3.85 -7.14 7.82
C PHE A 69 -4.34 -7.09 6.37
N VAL A 70 -3.49 -6.73 5.41
CA VAL A 70 -3.91 -6.64 4.00
C VAL A 70 -4.05 -8.00 3.34
N ASP A 71 -3.31 -9.01 3.79
CA ASP A 71 -3.49 -10.39 3.32
C ASP A 71 -4.84 -10.94 3.77
N ASP A 72 -5.24 -10.68 5.02
CA ASP A 72 -6.54 -11.10 5.57
C ASP A 72 -7.72 -10.26 5.05
N LYS A 73 -7.60 -8.93 5.02
CA LYS A 73 -8.71 -8.02 4.66
C LYS A 73 -8.76 -7.65 3.18
N GLY A 74 -7.69 -7.89 2.42
CA GLY A 74 -7.56 -7.59 0.98
C GLY A 74 -7.41 -6.10 0.62
N ALA A 75 -7.53 -5.18 1.59
CA ALA A 75 -7.40 -3.74 1.39
C ALA A 75 -7.13 -2.99 2.71
N PHE A 76 -6.42 -1.87 2.63
CA PHE A 76 -6.15 -0.98 3.76
C PHE A 76 -7.32 -0.06 4.06
N THR A 77 -7.44 0.36 5.31
CA THR A 77 -8.34 1.45 5.69
C THR A 77 -7.81 2.81 5.22
N PRO A 78 -8.67 3.82 5.04
CA PRO A 78 -8.24 5.19 4.74
C PRO A 78 -7.18 5.71 5.71
N ASN A 79 -7.36 5.50 7.03
CA ASN A 79 -6.40 5.94 8.03
C ASN A 79 -5.03 5.25 7.90
N GLN A 80 -5.00 3.93 7.64
CA GLN A 80 -3.75 3.21 7.40
C GLN A 80 -3.01 3.79 6.19
N VAL A 81 -3.71 4.00 5.06
CA VAL A 81 -3.07 4.60 3.85
C VAL A 81 -2.54 5.99 4.12
N ALA A 82 -3.30 6.85 4.81
CA ALA A 82 -2.85 8.20 5.15
C ALA A 82 -1.57 8.20 6.00
N MET A 83 -1.50 7.33 7.01
CA MET A 83 -0.36 7.19 7.92
C MET A 83 0.85 6.59 7.19
N ILE A 84 0.67 5.49 6.45
CA ILE A 84 1.75 4.82 5.72
C ILE A 84 2.36 5.77 4.70
N PHE A 85 1.54 6.48 3.90
CA PHE A 85 2.05 7.42 2.89
C PHE A 85 2.77 8.62 3.52
N TRP A 86 2.36 9.05 4.71
CA TRP A 86 3.07 10.09 5.45
C TRP A 86 4.43 9.59 5.95
N ARG A 87 4.49 8.37 6.52
CA ARG A 87 5.75 7.77 6.96
C ARG A 87 6.69 7.51 5.78
N MET A 88 6.19 6.94 4.67
CA MET A 88 6.99 6.74 3.45
C MET A 88 7.54 8.05 2.89
N GLY A 89 6.71 9.10 2.83
CA GLY A 89 7.18 10.41 2.38
C GLY A 89 8.22 11.03 3.30
N SER A 90 8.13 10.80 4.61
CA SER A 90 9.08 11.32 5.61
C SER A 90 10.40 10.55 5.60
N ALA A 91 10.36 9.25 5.32
CA ALA A 91 11.53 8.37 5.23
C ALA A 91 12.14 8.29 3.82
N GLY A 92 11.62 9.03 2.84
CA GLY A 92 12.13 8.97 1.45
C GLY A 92 11.88 7.65 0.73
N VAL A 93 10.98 6.80 1.23
CA VAL A 93 10.65 5.52 0.61
C VAL A 93 9.77 5.77 -0.62
N ASN A 94 10.22 5.33 -1.78
CA ASN A 94 9.47 5.45 -3.03
C ASN A 94 8.32 4.44 -3.12
N TYR A 95 7.14 4.91 -3.53
CA TYR A 95 5.96 4.07 -3.73
C TYR A 95 5.04 4.64 -4.81
N ARG A 96 4.20 3.78 -5.40
CA ARG A 96 3.15 4.19 -6.34
C ARG A 96 1.78 4.15 -5.65
N PRO A 97 1.10 5.29 -5.44
CA PRO A 97 -0.18 5.33 -4.73
C PRO A 97 -1.25 4.35 -5.26
N ALA A 98 -1.34 4.20 -6.58
CA ALA A 98 -2.34 3.33 -7.22
C ALA A 98 -2.18 1.84 -6.90
N ASP A 99 -1.00 1.41 -6.42
CA ASP A 99 -0.77 0.03 -6.00
C ASP A 99 -1.45 -0.28 -4.65
N TRP A 100 -1.94 0.70 -3.91
CA TRP A 100 -2.50 0.52 -2.57
C TRP A 100 -4.03 0.41 -2.61
N LYS A 101 -4.57 -0.80 -2.35
CA LYS A 101 -6.03 -1.00 -2.32
C LYS A 101 -6.60 -0.31 -1.08
N VAL A 102 -7.45 0.70 -1.28
CA VAL A 102 -8.16 1.38 -0.19
C VAL A 102 -9.58 0.83 -0.07
N ARG A 103 -9.96 0.44 1.15
CA ARG A 103 -11.29 0.00 1.50
C ARG A 103 -12.21 1.22 1.63
N MET A 104 -13.25 1.26 0.80
CA MET A 104 -14.29 2.31 0.80
C MET A 104 -15.67 1.65 0.74
N ARG A 105 -15.96 0.74 1.68
CA ARG A 105 -17.18 -0.09 1.64
C ARG A 105 -18.12 0.19 2.80
N ARG A 106 -17.60 0.53 3.97
CA ARG A 106 -18.37 0.72 5.20
C ARG A 106 -18.52 2.20 5.52
N ASP A 107 -19.56 2.57 6.27
CA ASP A 107 -19.75 3.94 6.73
C ASP A 107 -18.57 4.46 7.56
N SER A 108 -17.91 3.58 8.31
CA SER A 108 -16.70 3.93 9.04
C SER A 108 -15.54 4.34 8.11
N ASP A 109 -15.40 3.72 6.94
CA ASP A 109 -14.37 4.10 5.95
C ASP A 109 -14.65 5.51 5.41
N TRP A 110 -15.91 5.80 5.08
CA TRP A 110 -16.34 7.13 4.63
C TRP A 110 -16.19 8.18 5.71
N ARG A 111 -16.51 7.84 6.96
CA ARG A 111 -16.32 8.73 8.12
C ARG A 111 -14.86 9.08 8.32
N GLN A 112 -13.95 8.11 8.24
CA GLN A 112 -12.50 8.37 8.30
C GLN A 112 -12.07 9.37 7.22
N LEU A 113 -12.51 9.15 5.97
CA LEU A 113 -12.14 10.04 4.87
C LEU A 113 -12.67 11.47 5.08
N ARG A 114 -13.90 11.63 5.61
CA ARG A 114 -14.50 12.95 5.91
C ARG A 114 -13.72 13.70 6.99
N THR A 115 -13.34 13.04 8.08
CA THR A 115 -12.72 13.70 9.23
C THR A 115 -11.21 13.95 9.08
N MET A 116 -10.59 13.44 8.02
CA MET A 116 -9.16 13.65 7.77
C MET A 116 -8.79 15.12 7.57
N LYS A 117 -7.58 15.51 7.98
CA LYS A 117 -6.99 16.79 7.58
C LYS A 117 -6.74 16.84 6.06
N PRO A 118 -6.68 18.03 5.42
CA PRO A 118 -6.49 18.17 3.97
C PRO A 118 -5.29 17.39 3.41
N ALA A 119 -4.15 17.41 4.09
CA ALA A 119 -2.95 16.69 3.65
C ALA A 119 -3.14 15.15 3.68
N ALA A 120 -3.78 14.61 4.72
CA ALA A 120 -4.07 13.18 4.83
C ALA A 120 -5.05 12.73 3.73
N PHE A 121 -6.09 13.53 3.49
CA PHE A 121 -7.05 13.28 2.42
C PHE A 121 -6.39 13.22 1.05
N LYS A 122 -5.53 14.19 0.72
CA LYS A 122 -4.83 14.21 -0.57
C LYS A 122 -4.02 12.91 -0.81
N ARG A 123 -3.38 12.39 0.24
CA ARG A 123 -2.66 11.10 0.18
C ARG A 123 -3.61 9.94 -0.12
N VAL A 124 -4.76 9.87 0.56
CA VAL A 124 -5.74 8.79 0.32
C VAL A 124 -6.37 8.89 -1.07
N ILE A 125 -6.76 10.09 -1.51
CA ILE A 125 -7.31 10.32 -2.85
C ILE A 125 -6.35 9.82 -3.94
N ALA A 126 -5.03 10.00 -3.77
CA ALA A 126 -4.03 9.50 -4.71
C ALA A 126 -4.05 7.97 -4.87
N ALA A 127 -4.47 7.21 -3.84
CA ALA A 127 -4.59 5.76 -3.87
C ALA A 127 -5.96 5.24 -4.32
N LEU A 128 -7.01 6.07 -4.31
CA LEU A 128 -8.35 5.66 -4.71
C LEU A 128 -8.43 5.32 -6.20
N THR A 129 -9.26 4.33 -6.53
CA THR A 129 -9.60 3.98 -7.91
C THR A 129 -10.44 5.09 -8.56
N PRO A 130 -10.51 5.17 -9.91
CA PRO A 130 -11.36 6.15 -10.60
C PRO A 130 -12.83 6.10 -10.20
N ALA A 131 -13.37 4.90 -9.92
CA ALA A 131 -14.75 4.75 -9.45
C ALA A 131 -14.92 5.29 -8.02
N GLN A 132 -13.97 5.01 -7.12
CA GLN A 132 -14.00 5.56 -5.76
C GLN A 132 -13.86 7.08 -5.74
N ARG A 133 -12.98 7.66 -6.58
CA ARG A 133 -12.84 9.12 -6.71
C ARG A 133 -14.10 9.79 -7.22
N ARG A 134 -14.76 9.21 -8.22
CA ARG A 134 -16.06 9.69 -8.70
C ARG A 134 -17.09 9.72 -7.58
N ARG A 135 -17.19 8.63 -6.82
CA ARG A 135 -18.09 8.57 -5.67
C ARG A 135 -17.77 9.61 -4.60
N VAL A 136 -16.48 9.89 -4.33
CA VAL A 136 -16.11 11.00 -3.42
C VAL A 136 -16.62 12.34 -3.96
N ALA A 137 -16.38 12.63 -5.23
CA ALA A 137 -16.81 13.87 -5.87
C ALA A 137 -18.34 14.04 -5.90
N GLU A 138 -19.08 12.97 -6.17
CA GLU A 138 -20.55 12.95 -6.10
C GLU A 138 -21.05 13.30 -4.70
N ILE A 139 -20.42 12.75 -3.67
CA ILE A 139 -20.82 13.07 -2.31
C ILE A 139 -20.43 14.52 -1.95
N GLU A 140 -19.25 15.00 -2.36
CA GLU A 140 -18.85 16.41 -2.18
C GLU A 140 -19.83 17.39 -2.83
N ALA A 141 -20.31 17.08 -4.04
CA ALA A 141 -21.32 17.86 -4.75
C ALA A 141 -22.65 17.88 -4.00
N ASN A 142 -23.16 16.71 -3.61
CA ASN A 142 -24.44 16.59 -2.87
C ASN A 142 -24.43 17.39 -1.57
N PHE A 143 -23.31 17.42 -0.84
CA PHE A 143 -23.20 18.23 0.38
C PHE A 143 -23.27 19.72 0.06
N SER A 144 -22.55 20.15 -0.98
CA SER A 144 -22.52 21.55 -1.44
C SER A 144 -23.92 22.04 -1.86
N GLU A 145 -24.68 21.22 -2.58
CA GLU A 145 -26.06 21.52 -3.01
C GLU A 145 -27.03 21.63 -1.83
N ASN A 146 -26.81 20.84 -0.77
CA ASN A 146 -27.63 20.87 0.45
C ASN A 146 -27.16 21.92 1.48
N GLY A 147 -26.25 22.82 1.10
CA GLY A 147 -25.70 23.85 2.00
C GLY A 147 -24.87 23.28 3.15
N GLN A 148 -24.45 22.01 3.05
CA GLN A 148 -23.64 21.33 4.04
C GLN A 148 -22.18 21.30 3.60
N ARG A 149 -21.26 21.49 4.54
CA ARG A 149 -19.83 21.31 4.26
C ARG A 149 -19.45 19.84 4.42
N TRP A 150 -18.92 19.24 3.37
CA TRP A 150 -18.35 17.89 3.43
C TRP A 150 -17.13 17.82 4.36
N ARG A 151 -16.34 18.90 4.39
CA ARG A 151 -15.08 19.10 5.11
C ARG A 151 -14.91 20.56 5.46
#